data_AF-A0A2G9PEF8-F1
#
_entry.id   AF-A0A2G9PEF8-F1
#
_cell.length_a   1.000
_cell.length_b   1.000
_cell.length_c   1.000
_cell.angle_alpha   90.00
_cell.angle_beta   90.00
_cell.angle_gamma   90.00
#
_symmetry.space_group_name_H-M   'P 1'
#
loop_
_entity.id
_entity.type
_entity.pdbx_description
1 polymer ?
#
loop_
_entity_poly.entity_id
_entity_poly.type
_entity_poly.pdbx_seq_one_letter_code
_entity_poly.pdbx_strand_id
1 'polypeptide(L)'
;MGRTAELILGILGGIFGLGGALIALFAVGAVGAIATGVSGAESETAKQAADMAGRATIGCLIGIVGIVGGAIVKSKTKVGGWLMIISAVGGFITVGLFYLLGGLLLLIGGGMALLKKDEEAKKK
;
A
#
# COMPACT_ATOMS: atom_id res chain seq x y z
N MET A 1 10.33 -0.54 -25.60
CA MET A 1 9.81 -1.56 -24.66
C MET A 1 9.95 -1.10 -23.19
N GLY A 2 9.72 0.19 -22.88
CA GLY A 2 10.41 0.83 -21.74
C GLY A 2 9.71 0.86 -20.37
N ARG A 3 8.46 0.40 -20.23
CA ARG A 3 7.64 0.65 -19.02
C ARG A 3 7.09 -0.59 -18.32
N THR A 4 7.44 -1.76 -18.80
CA THR A 4 7.00 -3.04 -18.21
C THR A 4 7.51 -3.20 -16.78
N ALA A 5 8.72 -2.70 -16.48
CA ALA A 5 9.29 -2.74 -15.14
C ALA A 5 8.48 -1.93 -14.12
N GLU A 6 8.07 -0.69 -14.44
CA GLU A 6 7.23 0.13 -13.55
C GLU A 6 5.86 -0.51 -13.33
N LEU A 7 5.28 -1.06 -14.39
CA LEU A 7 3.96 -1.70 -14.31
C LEU A 7 4.01 -2.96 -13.43
N ILE A 8 5.04 -3.79 -13.60
CA ILE A 8 5.25 -4.99 -12.77
C ILE A 8 5.53 -4.59 -11.31
N LEU A 9 6.42 -3.62 -11.07
CA LEU A 9 6.73 -3.16 -9.71
C LEU A 9 5.51 -2.52 -9.02
N GLY A 10 4.70 -1.80 -9.78
CA GLY A 10 3.43 -1.24 -9.33
C GLY A 10 2.42 -2.29 -8.89
N ILE A 11 2.16 -3.26 -9.77
CA ILE A 11 1.20 -4.32 -9.51
C ILE A 11 1.71 -5.22 -8.38
N LEU A 12 2.97 -5.64 -8.42
CA LEU A 12 3.57 -6.46 -7.37
C LEU A 12 3.58 -5.72 -6.03
N GLY A 13 4.04 -4.47 -5.99
CA GLY A 13 4.03 -3.69 -4.76
C GLY A 13 2.61 -3.46 -4.23
N GLY A 14 1.61 -3.28 -5.09
CA GLY A 14 0.23 -3.10 -4.69
C GLY A 14 -0.37 -4.38 -4.11
N ILE A 15 -0.08 -5.54 -4.71
CA ILE A 15 -0.49 -6.86 -4.21
C ILE A 15 0.21 -7.18 -2.88
N PHE A 16 1.52 -6.96 -2.78
CA PHE A 16 2.26 -7.16 -1.53
C PHE A 16 1.79 -6.19 -0.44
N GLY A 17 1.41 -4.97 -0.81
CA GLY A 17 0.82 -3.99 0.10
C GLY A 17 -0.56 -4.43 0.61
N LEU A 18 -1.42 -4.92 -0.26
CA LEU A 18 -2.72 -5.53 0.12
C LEU A 18 -2.54 -6.75 1.01
N GLY A 19 -1.60 -7.63 0.66
CA GLY A 19 -1.24 -8.79 1.50
C GLY A 19 -0.77 -8.36 2.88
N GLY A 20 0.10 -7.35 2.96
CA GLY A 20 0.55 -6.75 4.22
C GLY A 20 -0.59 -6.13 5.04
N ALA A 21 -1.52 -5.43 4.40
CA ALA A 21 -2.69 -4.85 5.06
C ALA A 21 -3.66 -5.92 5.59
N LEU A 22 -3.88 -7.00 4.83
CA LEU A 22 -4.71 -8.12 5.26
C LEU A 22 -4.06 -8.90 6.42
N ILE A 23 -2.75 -9.13 6.36
CA ILE A 23 -2.00 -9.75 7.46
C ILE A 23 -2.06 -8.86 8.70
N ALA A 24 -1.90 -7.54 8.56
CA ALA A 24 -2.03 -6.60 9.67
C ALA A 24 -3.43 -6.62 10.28
N LEU A 25 -4.48 -6.66 9.44
CA LEU A 25 -5.87 -6.75 9.89
C LEU A 25 -6.11 -8.03 10.70
N PHE A 26 -5.62 -9.17 10.21
CA PHE A 26 -5.73 -10.45 10.91
C PHE A 26 -4.88 -10.51 12.18
N ALA A 27 -3.64 -10.02 12.15
CA ALA A 27 -2.74 -10.02 13.30
C ALA A 27 -3.28 -9.13 14.42
N VAL A 28 -3.76 -7.93 14.09
CA VAL A 28 -4.37 -7.00 15.05
C VAL A 28 -5.71 -7.53 15.57
N GLY A 29 -6.54 -8.11 14.69
CA GLY A 29 -7.81 -8.73 15.09
C GLY A 29 -7.62 -9.92 16.03
N ALA A 30 -6.62 -10.77 15.78
CA ALA A 30 -6.27 -11.89 16.66
C ALA A 30 -5.79 -11.41 18.04
N VAL A 31 -4.92 -10.39 18.08
CA VAL A 31 -4.47 -9.78 19.35
C VAL A 31 -5.64 -9.15 20.10
N GLY A 32 -6.55 -8.47 19.40
CA GLY A 32 -7.78 -7.92 19.98
C GLY A 32 -8.67 -8.99 20.60
N ALA A 33 -8.90 -10.11 19.90
CA ALA A 33 -9.71 -11.22 20.39
C ALA A 33 -9.11 -11.89 21.65
N ILE A 34 -7.79 -12.06 21.69
CA ILE A 34 -7.09 -12.58 22.86
C ILE A 34 -7.16 -11.58 24.03
N ALA A 35 -6.97 -10.29 23.76
CA ALA A 35 -7.04 -9.23 24.78
C ALA A 35 -8.43 -9.15 25.44
N THR A 36 -9.50 -9.30 24.65
CA THR A 36 -10.89 -9.35 25.15
C THR A 36 -11.24 -10.65 25.87
N GLY A 37 -10.56 -11.77 25.56
CA GLY A 37 -10.78 -13.06 26.22
C GLY A 37 -10.04 -13.23 27.54
N VAL A 38 -8.90 -12.54 27.71
CA VAL A 38 -8.07 -12.58 28.93
C VAL A 38 -8.42 -11.45 29.90
N SER A 39 -8.87 -10.31 29.39
CA SER A 39 -9.26 -9.15 30.19
C SER A 39 -10.74 -8.88 29.92
N GLY A 40 -11.61 -9.19 30.88
CA GLY A 40 -13.03 -8.84 30.78
C GLY A 40 -13.17 -7.39 30.30
N ALA A 41 -14.05 -7.22 29.31
CA ALA A 41 -14.29 -5.99 28.55
C ALA A 41 -14.00 -4.72 29.35
N GLU A 42 -13.11 -3.86 28.83
CA GLU A 42 -12.84 -2.44 29.16
C GLU A 42 -11.35 -2.04 29.18
N SER A 43 -10.43 -2.91 28.80
CA SER A 43 -9.02 -2.51 28.67
C SER A 43 -8.78 -1.59 27.48
N GLU A 44 -8.02 -0.50 27.68
CA GLU A 44 -7.60 0.44 26.62
C GLU A 44 -6.97 -0.27 25.41
N THR A 45 -6.38 -1.45 25.63
CA THR A 45 -5.83 -2.31 24.60
C THR A 45 -6.87 -2.80 23.58
N ALA A 46 -8.13 -3.01 23.97
CA ALA A 46 -9.20 -3.40 23.06
C ALA A 46 -9.63 -2.23 22.15
N LYS A 47 -9.67 -1.01 22.69
CA LYS A 47 -9.91 0.22 21.90
C LYS A 47 -8.79 0.46 20.91
N GLN A 48 -7.55 0.25 21.34
CA GLN A 48 -6.37 0.43 20.49
C GLN A 48 -6.30 -0.63 19.38
N ALA A 49 -6.70 -1.87 19.67
CA ALA A 49 -6.83 -2.92 18.66
C ALA A 49 -7.94 -2.60 17.63
N ALA A 50 -9.07 -2.06 18.07
CA ALA A 50 -10.16 -1.64 17.17
C ALA A 50 -9.73 -0.46 16.26
N ASP A 51 -8.99 0.53 16.79
CA ASP A 51 -8.45 1.64 16.00
C ASP A 51 -7.43 1.16 14.97
N MET A 52 -6.52 0.27 15.37
CA MET A 52 -5.55 -0.34 14.45
C MET A 52 -6.21 -1.21 13.37
N ALA A 53 -7.31 -1.92 13.68
CA ALA A 53 -8.09 -2.67 12.70
C ALA A 53 -8.81 -1.75 11.70
N GLY A 54 -9.35 -0.62 12.18
CA GLY A 54 -9.94 0.42 11.34
C GLY A 54 -8.91 1.00 10.35
N ARG A 55 -7.69 1.26 10.83
CA ARG A 55 -6.57 1.71 9.99
C ARG A 55 -6.18 0.63 8.98
N ALA A 56 -6.03 -0.63 9.38
CA ALA A 56 -5.68 -1.70 8.44
C ALA A 56 -6.69 -1.85 7.28
N THR A 57 -7.98 -1.62 7.55
CA THR A 57 -9.04 -1.60 6.53
C THR A 57 -8.84 -0.48 5.50
N ILE A 58 -8.49 0.72 5.97
CA ILE A 58 -8.12 1.85 5.09
C ILE A 58 -6.86 1.51 4.29
N GLY A 59 -5.92 0.79 4.89
CA GLY A 59 -4.72 0.26 4.25
C GLY A 59 -5.01 -0.62 3.04
N CYS A 60 -6.03 -1.49 3.11
CA CYS A 60 -6.48 -2.29 1.97
C CYS A 60 -6.94 -1.41 0.79
N LEU A 61 -7.71 -0.35 1.06
CA LEU A 61 -8.14 0.59 0.02
C LEU A 61 -6.94 1.29 -0.64
N ILE A 62 -5.95 1.68 0.16
CA ILE A 62 -4.71 2.30 -0.35
C ILE A 62 -3.90 1.33 -1.22
N GLY A 63 -3.87 0.04 -0.87
CA GLY A 63 -3.26 -0.99 -1.70
C GLY A 63 -3.93 -1.14 -3.06
N ILE A 64 -5.27 -1.09 -3.13
CA ILE A 64 -6.02 -1.08 -4.39
C ILE A 64 -5.66 0.13 -5.24
N VAL A 65 -5.60 1.32 -4.64
CA VAL A 65 -5.15 2.55 -5.32
C VAL A 65 -3.72 2.40 -5.86
N GLY A 66 -2.86 1.68 -5.14
CA GLY A 66 -1.51 1.33 -5.56
C GLY A 66 -1.48 0.46 -6.83
N ILE A 67 -2.30 -0.60 -6.86
CA ILE A 67 -2.46 -1.46 -8.04
C ILE A 67 -3.00 -0.65 -9.22
N VAL A 68 -4.00 0.19 -8.98
CA VAL A 68 -4.57 1.07 -10.01
C VAL A 68 -3.48 2.00 -10.55
N GLY A 69 -2.69 2.65 -9.69
CA GLY A 69 -1.54 3.47 -10.07
C GLY A 69 -0.52 2.72 -10.96
N GLY A 70 -0.30 1.43 -10.69
CA GLY A 70 0.46 0.51 -11.54
C GLY A 70 -0.14 0.27 -12.91
N ALA A 71 -1.43 0.01 -12.98
CA ALA A 71 -2.11 -0.22 -14.26
C ALA A 71 -2.09 1.03 -15.16
N ILE A 72 -2.27 2.24 -14.60
CA ILE A 72 -2.32 3.47 -15.40
C ILE A 72 -0.95 4.02 -15.80
N VAL A 73 0.16 3.51 -15.24
CA VAL A 73 1.52 4.03 -15.51
C VAL A 73 1.88 3.98 -17.00
N LYS A 74 1.33 3.01 -17.74
CA LYS A 74 1.55 2.85 -19.18
C LYS A 74 0.86 3.94 -20.01
N SER A 75 -0.31 4.41 -19.58
CA SER A 75 -1.09 5.44 -20.30
C SER A 75 -0.78 6.86 -19.79
N LYS A 76 -0.45 7.02 -18.51
CA LYS A 76 -0.17 8.31 -17.84
C LYS A 76 0.91 8.15 -16.77
N THR A 77 2.19 8.13 -17.17
CA THR A 77 3.33 7.89 -16.23
C THR A 77 3.35 8.82 -15.03
N LYS A 78 3.16 10.13 -15.24
CA LYS A 78 3.25 11.11 -14.15
C LYS A 78 2.15 10.87 -13.12
N VAL A 79 0.93 10.60 -13.57
CA VAL A 79 -0.22 10.34 -12.69
C VAL A 79 -0.07 8.99 -11.99
N GLY A 80 0.32 7.94 -12.71
CA GLY A 80 0.56 6.61 -12.13
C GLY A 80 1.71 6.60 -11.13
N GLY A 81 2.81 7.31 -11.42
CA GLY A 81 3.95 7.44 -10.52
C GLY A 81 3.62 8.18 -9.23
N TRP A 82 2.88 9.29 -9.31
CA TRP A 82 2.39 9.99 -8.11
C TRP A 82 1.41 9.14 -7.30
N LEU A 83 0.48 8.43 -7.95
CA LEU A 83 -0.44 7.51 -7.28
C LEU A 83 0.31 6.41 -6.51
N MET A 84 1.35 5.82 -7.10
CA MET A 84 2.18 4.83 -6.40
C MET A 84 2.91 5.42 -5.20
N ILE A 85 3.52 6.59 -5.32
CA ILE A 85 4.24 7.24 -4.22
C ILE A 85 3.26 7.56 -3.07
N ILE A 86 2.09 8.11 -3.41
CA ILE A 86 1.04 8.42 -2.44
C ILE A 86 0.54 7.14 -1.75
N SER A 87 0.34 6.05 -2.50
CA SER A 87 -0.04 4.77 -1.90
C SER A 87 1.08 4.12 -1.08
N ALA A 88 2.35 4.32 -1.42
CA ALA A 88 3.47 3.85 -0.61
C ALA A 88 3.50 4.56 0.75
N VAL A 89 3.44 5.90 0.74
CA VAL A 89 3.50 6.71 1.95
C VAL A 89 2.22 6.56 2.77
N GLY A 90 1.05 6.63 2.13
CA GLY A 90 -0.24 6.44 2.78
C GLY A 90 -0.38 5.04 3.38
N GLY A 91 0.05 4.01 2.66
CA GLY A 91 0.04 2.62 3.15
C GLY A 91 0.98 2.42 4.33
N PHE A 92 2.17 3.02 4.28
CA PHE A 92 3.14 2.96 5.38
C PHE A 92 2.64 3.68 6.64
N ILE A 93 2.01 4.85 6.51
CA ILE A 93 1.44 5.58 7.67
C ILE A 93 0.24 4.82 8.26
N THR A 94 -0.55 4.17 7.41
CA THR A 94 -1.80 3.52 7.81
C THR A 94 -1.56 2.14 8.43
N VAL A 95 -0.76 1.30 7.77
CA VAL A 95 -0.52 -0.11 8.11
C VAL A 95 0.83 -0.33 8.79
N GLY A 96 1.75 0.64 8.70
CA GLY A 96 3.06 0.56 9.35
C GLY A 96 4.00 -0.44 8.69
N LEU A 97 4.79 -1.12 9.52
CA LEU A 97 5.83 -2.08 9.11
C LEU A 97 5.30 -3.25 8.28
N PHE A 98 4.03 -3.64 8.44
CA PHE A 98 3.43 -4.71 7.62
C PHE A 98 3.29 -4.32 6.14
N TYR A 99 3.28 -3.02 5.83
CA TYR A 99 3.24 -2.50 4.46
C TYR A 99 4.62 -2.17 3.91
N LEU A 100 5.70 -2.40 4.67
CA LEU A 100 7.05 -2.02 4.29
C LEU A 100 7.46 -2.62 2.94
N LEU A 101 7.17 -3.92 2.74
CA LEU A 101 7.52 -4.62 1.50
C LEU A 101 6.78 -4.03 0.29
N GLY A 102 5.44 -3.93 0.37
CA GLY A 102 4.63 -3.36 -0.71
C GLY A 102 4.91 -1.88 -0.97
N GLY A 103 5.08 -1.12 0.10
CA GLY A 103 5.42 0.31 0.06
C GLY A 103 6.77 0.57 -0.61
N LEU A 104 7.79 -0.23 -0.32
CA LEU A 104 9.11 -0.08 -0.95
C LEU A 104 9.05 -0.37 -2.45
N LEU A 105 8.31 -1.41 -2.86
CA LEU A 105 8.11 -1.73 -4.27
C LEU A 105 7.34 -0.61 -5.01
N LEU A 106 6.28 -0.06 -4.41
CA LEU A 106 5.56 1.09 -4.96
C LEU A 106 6.45 2.34 -5.02
N LEU A 107 7.28 2.59 -4.02
CA LEU A 107 8.15 3.76 -3.98
C LEU A 107 9.21 3.70 -5.09
N ILE A 108 9.80 2.52 -5.30
CA ILE A 108 10.78 2.29 -6.38
C ILE A 108 10.09 2.36 -7.75
N GLY A 109 8.93 1.70 -7.91
CA GLY A 109 8.15 1.75 -9.15
C GLY A 109 7.67 3.15 -9.52
N GLY A 110 7.15 3.89 -8.52
CA GLY A 110 6.68 5.26 -8.68
C GLY A 110 7.82 6.25 -8.91
N GLY A 111 8.94 6.08 -8.21
CA GLY A 111 10.16 6.86 -8.42
C GLY A 111 10.70 6.70 -9.85
N MET A 112 10.78 5.47 -10.36
CA MET A 112 11.18 5.23 -11.76
C MET A 112 10.19 5.82 -12.76
N ALA A 113 8.88 5.76 -12.47
CA ALA A 113 7.85 6.35 -13.31
C ALA A 113 7.93 7.89 -13.38
N LEU A 114 8.39 8.54 -12.30
CA LEU A 114 8.57 10.00 -12.22
C LEU A 114 9.94 10.49 -12.75
N LEU A 115 10.99 9.71 -12.53
CA LEU A 115 12.37 10.06 -12.89
C LEU A 115 12.72 9.78 -14.36
N LYS A 116 11.99 8.86 -15.02
CA LYS A 116 12.14 8.67 -16.47
C LYS A 116 11.68 9.93 -17.20
N LYS A 117 12.65 10.75 -17.59
CA LYS A 117 12.46 11.87 -18.51
C LYS A 117 11.67 11.40 -19.72
N ASP A 118 10.73 12.23 -20.12
CA ASP A 118 9.76 12.05 -21.19
C ASP A 118 10.41 11.85 -22.60
N GLU A 119 11.28 10.86 -22.81
CA GLU A 119 11.80 10.54 -24.15
C GLU A 119 10.68 10.08 -25.10
N GLU A 120 9.55 9.59 -24.56
CA GLU A 120 8.38 9.23 -25.36
C GLU A 120 7.41 10.40 -25.64
N ALA A 121 7.57 11.59 -25.02
CA ALA A 121 6.73 12.76 -25.35
C ALA A 121 7.21 13.51 -26.61
N LYS A 122 8.36 13.13 -27.19
CA LYS A 122 8.89 13.73 -28.43
C LYS A 122 8.61 12.94 -29.71
N LYS A 123 7.82 11.86 -29.64
CA LYS A 123 7.48 11.00 -30.80
C LYS A 123 5.97 10.86 -31.07
N LYS A 124 5.18 11.86 -30.67
CA LYS A 124 3.84 12.05 -31.24
C LYS A 124 3.84 13.24 -32.17
#